data_AF-A0A917UUV9-F1
#
_entry.id   AF-A0A917UUV9-F1
#
_cell.length_a   1.000
_cell.length_b   1.000
_cell.length_c   1.000
_cell.angle_alpha   90.00
_cell.angle_beta   90.00
_cell.angle_gamma   90.00
#
_symmetry.space_group_name_H-M   'P 1'
#
loop_
_entity.id
_entity.type
_entity.pdbx_description
1 polymer ?
#
loop_
_entity_poly.entity_id
_entity_poly.type
_entity_poly.pdbx_seq_one_letter_code
_entity_poly.pdbx_strand_id
1 'polypeptide(L)' 'MEGLSDLTVRWTVLPLGETDDLNAMARCRNLGLQGGAVYDPLIAQAAVHADVTGLVTLNARHFVRPGDDVQRRVIAPDT' A
#
# COMPACT_ATOMS: atom_id res chain seq x y z
N MET A 1 24.75 -11.26 8.30
CA MET A 1 23.64 -10.64 7.56
C MET A 1 22.39 -11.03 8.31
N GLU A 2 21.98 -10.22 9.28
CA GLU A 2 20.73 -10.44 10.01
C GLU A 2 19.59 -10.30 8.99
N GLY A 3 18.83 -11.39 8.81
CA GLY A 3 17.76 -11.44 7.82
C GLY A 3 16.55 -10.64 8.26
N LEU A 4 15.61 -10.43 7.33
CA LEU A 4 14.31 -9.81 7.58
C LEU A 4 13.47 -10.55 8.65
N SER A 5 13.90 -11.75 9.08
CA SER A 5 13.28 -12.56 10.13
C SER A 5 13.17 -11.84 11.48
N ASP A 6 14.07 -10.92 11.82
CA ASP A 6 14.00 -10.20 13.09
C ASP A 6 12.94 -9.07 13.08
N LEU A 7 12.53 -8.61 11.89
CA LEU A 7 11.48 -7.58 11.79
C LEU A 7 10.13 -8.11 12.30
N THR A 8 9.86 -9.41 12.18
CA THR A 8 8.60 -10.00 12.65
C THR A 8 8.47 -9.99 14.17
N VAL A 9 9.56 -9.74 14.91
CA VAL A 9 9.56 -9.60 16.37
C VAL A 9 8.86 -8.31 16.81
N ARG A 10 8.95 -7.25 15.98
CA ARG A 10 8.39 -5.93 16.30
C ARG A 10 7.28 -5.48 15.37
N TRP A 11 7.12 -6.16 14.23
CA TRP A 11 6.20 -5.78 13.18
C TRP A 11 5.30 -6.96 12.81
N THR A 12 4.01 -6.70 12.69
CA THR A 12 3.09 -7.64 12.08
C THR A 12 3.30 -7.63 10.57
N VAL A 13 3.69 -8.78 10.01
CA VAL A 13 3.73 -8.97 8.55
C VAL A 13 2.36 -9.43 8.09
N LEU A 14 1.75 -8.65 7.20
CA LEU A 14 0.46 -8.98 6.62
C LEU A 14 0.68 -9.75 5.30
N PRO A 15 0.23 -11.02 5.21
CA PRO A 15 0.27 -11.73 3.94
C PRO A 15 -0.77 -11.13 2.99
N LEU A 16 -0.39 -10.93 1.74
CA LEU A 16 -1.32 -10.58 0.66
C LEU A 16 -1.69 -11.85 -0.10
N GLY A 17 -2.98 -12.02 -0.34
CA GLY A 17 -3.52 -13.13 -1.10
C GLY A 17 -3.93 -12.71 -2.51
N GLU A 18 -4.36 -13.68 -3.31
CA GLU A 18 -4.84 -13.46 -4.67
C GLU A 18 -5.96 -12.41 -4.76
N THR A 19 -6.83 -12.35 -3.76
CA THR A 19 -7.91 -11.35 -3.70
C THR A 19 -7.39 -9.93 -3.56
N ASP A 20 -6.28 -9.71 -2.84
CA ASP A 20 -5.64 -8.40 -2.73
C ASP A 20 -5.06 -7.97 -4.08
N ASP A 21 -4.42 -8.89 -4.79
CA ASP A 21 -3.89 -8.65 -6.13
C ASP A 21 -5.00 -8.25 -7.10
N LEU A 22 -6.08 -9.05 -7.16
CA LEU A 22 -7.21 -8.78 -8.03
C LEU A 22 -7.90 -7.45 -7.70
N ASN A 23 -8.04 -7.13 -6.42
CA ASN A 23 -8.62 -5.86 -5.98
C ASN A 23 -7.73 -4.67 -6.34
N ALA A 24 -6.41 -4.80 -6.20
CA ALA A 24 -5.46 -3.77 -6.62
C ALA A 24 -5.54 -3.53 -8.14
N MET A 25 -5.62 -4.60 -8.96
CA MET A 25 -5.79 -4.47 -10.42
C MET A 25 -7.12 -3.85 -10.79
N ALA A 26 -8.21 -4.25 -10.12
CA ALA A 26 -9.53 -3.66 -10.32
C ALA A 26 -9.51 -2.16 -9.98
N ARG A 27 -8.85 -1.76 -8.89
CA ARG A 27 -8.65 -0.35 -8.52
C ARG A 27 -7.86 0.39 -9.59
N CYS A 28 -6.75 -0.15 -10.06
CA CYS A 28 -5.97 0.43 -11.15
C CYS A 28 -6.82 0.67 -12.40
N ARG A 29 -7.57 -0.35 -12.82
CA ARG A 29 -8.48 -0.25 -13.97
C ARG A 29 -9.53 0.85 -13.76
N ASN A 30 -10.20 0.85 -12.61
CA ASN A 30 -11.30 1.79 -12.32
C ASN A 30 -10.81 3.25 -12.26
N LEU A 31 -9.56 3.47 -11.84
CA LEU A 31 -8.95 4.80 -11.75
C LEU A 31 -8.13 5.18 -13.01
N GLY A 32 -8.13 4.34 -14.04
CA GLY A 32 -7.39 4.58 -15.27
C GLY A 32 -5.86 4.59 -15.09
N LEU A 33 -5.34 3.92 -14.06
CA LEU A 33 -3.91 3.83 -13.81
C LEU A 33 -3.27 2.87 -14.82
N GLN A 34 -2.23 3.35 -15.51
CA GLN A 34 -1.47 2.60 -16.51
C GLN A 34 0.03 2.67 -16.18
N GLY A 35 0.76 1.59 -16.47
CA GLY A 35 2.22 1.51 -16.26
C GLY A 35 2.65 0.68 -15.05
N GLY A 36 3.97 0.50 -14.88
CA GLY A 36 4.61 -0.50 -14.00
C GLY A 36 4.59 -0.22 -12.49
N ALA A 37 3.76 0.69 -12.00
CA ALA A 37 3.65 0.95 -10.57
C ALA A 37 2.62 -0.01 -9.95
N VAL A 38 2.84 -1.33 -10.06
CA VAL A 38 1.90 -2.34 -9.52
C VAL A 38 1.95 -2.41 -7.99
N TYR A 39 3.11 -2.09 -7.41
CA TYR A 39 3.35 -2.19 -5.98
C TYR A 39 2.65 -1.11 -5.17
N ASP A 40 2.53 0.13 -5.66
CA ASP A 40 1.85 1.19 -4.90
C ASP A 40 0.34 0.88 -4.73
N PRO A 41 -0.40 0.45 -5.77
CA PRO A 41 -1.77 -0.07 -5.64
C PRO A 41 -1.88 -1.29 -4.73
N LEU A 42 -0.92 -2.21 -4.74
CA LEU A 42 -0.92 -3.37 -3.84
C LEU A 42 -0.72 -2.95 -2.38
N ILE A 43 0.23 -2.07 -2.10
CA ILE A 43 0.45 -1.50 -0.77
C ILE A 43 -0.77 -0.71 -0.30
N ALA A 44 -1.38 0.07 -1.21
CA ALA A 44 -2.62 0.79 -0.95
C ALA A 44 -3.78 -0.17 -0.62
N GLN A 45 -3.89 -1.27 -1.37
CA GLN A 45 -4.91 -2.30 -1.15
C GLN A 45 -4.69 -3.02 0.20
N ALA A 46 -3.44 -3.30 0.56
CA ALA A 46 -3.09 -3.85 1.86
C ALA A 46 -3.52 -2.92 3.01
N ALA A 47 -3.27 -1.62 2.86
CA ALA A 47 -3.68 -0.61 3.84
C ALA A 47 -5.20 -0.55 4.02
N VAL A 48 -5.95 -0.68 2.92
CA VAL A 48 -7.42 -0.72 2.94
C VAL A 48 -7.93 -2.02 3.56
N HIS A 49 -7.38 -3.18 3.19
CA HIS A 49 -7.77 -4.48 3.75
C HIS A 49 -7.54 -4.52 5.26
N ALA A 50 -6.36 -4.11 5.72
CA ALA A 50 -6.02 -4.13 7.15
C ALA A 50 -6.65 -2.96 7.94
N ASP A 51 -7.46 -2.12 7.29
CA ASP A 51 -8.08 -0.91 7.83
C ASP A 51 -7.11 -0.08 8.70
N VAL A 52 -5.92 0.18 8.16
CA VAL A 52 -4.89 0.89 8.91
C VAL A 52 -5.30 2.35 9.11
N THR A 53 -4.93 2.89 10.27
CA THR A 53 -5.10 4.31 10.58
C THR A 53 -4.10 5.21 9.85
N GLY A 54 -2.97 4.63 9.40
CA GLY A 54 -1.92 5.35 8.69
C GLY A 54 -1.09 4.46 7.78
N LEU A 55 -0.75 4.99 6.60
CA LEU A 55 0.18 4.43 5.63
C LEU A 55 1.43 5.32 5.61
N VAL A 56 2.47 4.89 6.32
CA VAL A 56 3.73 5.64 6.41
C VAL A 56 4.56 5.44 5.16
N THR A 57 4.96 6.52 4.49
CA THR A 57 5.74 6.45 3.25
C THR A 57 6.62 7.69 3.05
N LEU A 58 7.78 7.49 2.41
CA LEU A 58 8.62 8.58 1.91
C LEU A 58 8.22 9.02 0.49
N ASN A 59 7.25 8.33 -0.13
CA ASN A 59 6.81 8.56 -1.51
C ASN A 59 5.32 8.96 -1.57
N ALA A 60 4.89 9.91 -0.72
CA ALA A 60 3.49 10.31 -0.59
C ALA A 60 2.78 10.56 -1.93
N ARG A 61 3.47 11.20 -2.88
CA ARG A 61 2.95 11.50 -4.23
C ARG A 61 2.47 10.27 -5.02
N HIS A 62 2.99 9.08 -4.75
CA HIS A 62 2.56 7.85 -5.43
C HIS A 62 1.23 7.33 -4.87
N PHE A 63 0.89 7.69 -3.63
CA PHE A 63 -0.32 7.25 -2.93
C PHE A 63 -1.49 8.25 -2.99
N VAL A 64 -1.36 9.28 -3.82
CA VAL A 64 -2.47 10.19 -4.18
C VAL A 64 -3.39 9.55 -5.24
N ARG A 65 -2.79 8.84 -6.19
CA ARG A 65 -3.49 8.23 -7.34
C ARG A 65 -4.42 7.05 -7.01
N PRO A 66 -4.17 6.23 -5.99
CA PRO A 66 -5.02 5.09 -5.66
C PRO A 66 -6.41 5.45 -5.10
N GLY A 67 -6.72 6.74 -4.87
CA GLY A 67 -8.06 7.21 -4.44
C GLY A 67 -8.06 7.86 -3.05
N ASP A 68 -9.12 8.62 -2.77
CA ASP A 68 -9.26 9.45 -1.56
C ASP A 68 -9.27 8.63 -0.26
N ASP A 69 -9.71 7.37 -0.32
CA ASP A 69 -9.67 6.44 0.81
C ASP A 69 -8.23 6.10 1.22
N VAL A 70 -7.32 5.97 0.25
CA VAL A 70 -5.90 5.72 0.49
C VAL A 70 -5.20 7.01 0.85
N GLN A 71 -5.45 8.10 0.12
CA GLN A 71 -4.78 9.39 0.33
C GLN A 71 -4.96 9.90 1.76
N ARG A 72 -6.17 9.76 2.34
CA ARG A 72 -6.46 10.18 3.72
C ARG A 72 -5.68 9.42 4.79
N ARG A 73 -5.12 8.25 4.46
CA ARG A 73 -4.30 7.46 5.37
C ARG A 73 -2.81 7.77 5.24
N VAL A 74 -2.37 8.48 4.21
CA VAL A 74 -0.94 8.72 3.96
C VAL A 74 -0.34 9.59 5.06
N ILE A 75 0.73 9.09 5.68
CA ILE A 75 1.57 9.83 6.62
C ILE A 75 2.96 9.88 6.01
N ALA A 76 3.48 11.08 5.81
CA ALA A 76 4.83 11.30 5.32
C ALA A 76 5.52 12.34 6.20
N PRO A 77 6.85 12.25 6.37
CA PRO A 77 7.59 13.34 7.03
C PRO A 77 7.42 14.63 6.23
N ASP A 78 7.35 15.75 6.95
CA ASP A 78 7.39 17.07 6.33
C ASP A 78 8.70 17.21 5.55
N THR A 79 8.60 17.47 4.26
CA THR A 79 9.74 17.76 3.37
C THR A 79 10.08 19.23 3.34
#